data_AF-A0A261AZG1-F1
#
_entry.id   AF-A0A261AZG1-F1
#
_cell.length_a   1.000
_cell.length_b   1.000
_cell.length_c   1.000
_cell.angle_alpha   90.00
_cell.angle_beta   90.00
_cell.angle_gamma   90.00
#
_symmetry.space_group_name_H-M   'P 1'
#
loop_
_entity.id
_entity.type
_entity.pdbx_description
1 polymer ?
#
loop_
_entity_poly.entity_id
_entity_poly.type
_entity_poly.pdbx_seq_one_letter_code
_entity_poly.pdbx_strand_id
1 'polypeptide(L)'
;MNLLQSLLIFLSLVAINDGSSWLTPRKFLRELNDLRRDYAVAYNVPNMHELIASNDLEDILRPLDWKASWPEARKTWRYVKLTSFDSAISSTKEAGDAYILNPYNNTSTMDELELLNPIQRFIGCGPKTEGFRDIEVCLVGTEGDFTFFDTSRNSEKEPGSECHKRYTNEIGLCVPNNKEKESYYGHPQNIFEDNMHWNNGFLGAGVAWRYVHLDTYIKPSIEPALTTFFKKSPAEKWLFIRSNSDATMNSLEFLNPLQRFIACIQRLNTPSFICLLGTEGKFTMFDYSNKSREIPGSNCQKRYRNNSGVCVAINPEKESYFGRQLDFMSDINEIRRRYAKEYRVPNMHALVRNNYTFNELAEVLEPLNFTGVRAQSRKSWRYEGLYSFDITNNHIEADVSVYFRKNRTAKELHLKNLSRKNTMDRLEFLNPLQKTIACGRKEEEGVTLIICLLGPEGNFTIFDTSFQSQATAGSKCHKGYYNDDGLCFLQIPTQEPIIDYRKMADEARTATEEPEPEPVFENHGNKISLGYLLVFLLAQLLFNI
;
A
#
# COMPACT_ATOMS: atom_id res chain seq x y z
N MET A 1 -6.16 -57.08 -26.66
CA MET A 1 -6.37 -55.64 -26.95
C MET A 1 -5.11 -55.14 -27.64
N ASN A 2 -5.21 -54.69 -28.89
CA ASN A 2 -4.06 -54.52 -29.80
C ASN A 2 -3.15 -53.34 -29.37
N LEU A 3 -1.86 -53.38 -29.71
CA LEU A 3 -0.90 -52.29 -29.40
C LEU A 3 -1.40 -50.91 -29.91
N LEU A 4 -2.18 -50.91 -30.99
CA LEU A 4 -2.89 -49.73 -31.51
C LEU A 4 -3.93 -49.16 -30.55
N GLN A 5 -4.60 -50.02 -29.78
CA GLN A 5 -5.62 -49.66 -28.80
C GLN A 5 -4.97 -49.06 -27.54
N SER A 6 -3.81 -49.56 -27.13
CA SER A 6 -3.00 -48.94 -26.06
C SER A 6 -2.38 -47.61 -26.51
N LEU A 7 -1.99 -47.47 -27.78
CA LEU A 7 -1.50 -46.20 -28.33
C LEU A 7 -2.63 -45.16 -28.45
N LEU A 8 -3.85 -45.59 -28.81
CA LEU A 8 -5.04 -44.73 -28.82
C LEU A 8 -5.44 -44.29 -27.41
N ILE A 9 -5.31 -45.16 -26.40
CA ILE A 9 -5.56 -44.79 -25.00
C ILE A 9 -4.50 -43.79 -24.50
N PHE A 10 -3.22 -43.98 -24.86
CA PHE A 10 -2.15 -43.02 -24.55
C PHE A 10 -2.30 -41.69 -25.31
N LEU A 11 -2.74 -41.71 -26.56
CA LEU A 11 -3.07 -40.49 -27.32
C LEU A 11 -4.33 -39.80 -26.78
N SER A 12 -5.30 -40.54 -26.23
CA SER A 12 -6.44 -39.95 -25.52
C SER A 12 -6.12 -39.48 -24.10
N LEU A 13 -5.05 -39.97 -23.47
CA LEU A 13 -4.57 -39.47 -22.17
C LEU A 13 -3.59 -38.29 -22.31
N VAL A 14 -2.95 -38.13 -23.46
CA VAL A 14 -2.18 -36.92 -23.82
C VAL A 14 -3.09 -35.82 -24.42
N ALA A 15 -4.34 -36.15 -24.77
CA ALA A 15 -5.33 -35.22 -25.30
C ALA A 15 -6.52 -34.95 -24.34
N ILE A 16 -6.29 -35.00 -23.02
CA ILE A 16 -7.08 -34.23 -22.05
C ILE A 16 -6.16 -33.12 -21.54
N ASN A 17 -5.78 -32.23 -22.46
CA ASN A 17 -5.47 -30.86 -22.08
C ASN A 17 -6.82 -30.18 -22.07
N ASP A 18 -7.33 -29.88 -20.86
CA ASP A 18 -8.63 -29.26 -20.63
C ASP A 18 -8.84 -28.09 -21.60
N GLY A 19 -9.73 -28.31 -22.57
CA GLY A 19 -10.25 -27.31 -23.50
C GLY A 19 -11.24 -26.37 -22.81
N SER A 20 -10.91 -25.87 -21.62
CA SER A 20 -11.50 -24.67 -21.06
C SER A 20 -10.46 -23.56 -21.18
N SER A 21 -10.59 -22.74 -22.22
CA SER A 21 -9.89 -21.47 -22.31
C SER A 21 -10.31 -20.61 -21.13
N TRP A 22 -9.54 -20.65 -20.04
CA TRP A 22 -9.53 -19.58 -19.05
C TRP A 22 -8.29 -18.75 -19.34
N LEU A 23 -8.47 -17.57 -19.91
CA LEU A 23 -7.41 -16.59 -20.05
C LEU A 23 -6.90 -16.22 -18.64
N THR A 24 -5.66 -16.59 -18.32
CA THR A 24 -5.01 -16.07 -17.10
C THR A 24 -4.82 -14.55 -17.24
N PRO A 25 -4.85 -13.76 -16.13
CA PRO A 25 -4.63 -12.32 -16.17
C PRO A 25 -3.36 -11.90 -16.95
N ARG A 26 -2.33 -12.76 -16.91
CA ARG A 26 -1.08 -12.57 -17.66
C ARG A 26 -1.22 -12.75 -19.17
N LYS A 27 -2.06 -13.70 -19.61
CA LYS A 27 -2.38 -13.90 -21.03
C LYS A 27 -3.23 -12.74 -21.54
N PHE A 28 -4.21 -12.28 -20.76
CA PHE A 28 -5.06 -11.14 -21.08
C PHE A 28 -4.24 -9.87 -21.32
N LEU A 29 -3.34 -9.54 -20.39
CA LEU A 29 -2.50 -8.34 -20.54
C LEU A 29 -1.63 -8.37 -21.79
N ARG A 30 -1.11 -9.55 -22.16
CA ARG A 30 -0.30 -9.72 -23.36
C ARG A 30 -1.12 -9.45 -24.62
N GLU A 31 -2.25 -10.15 -24.76
CA GLU A 31 -3.13 -10.02 -25.93
C GLU A 31 -3.71 -8.61 -26.04
N LEU A 32 -3.98 -7.94 -24.90
CA LEU A 32 -4.41 -6.55 -24.90
C LEU A 32 -3.32 -5.61 -25.43
N ASN A 33 -2.06 -5.82 -25.05
CA ASN A 33 -0.96 -5.02 -25.58
C ASN A 33 -0.68 -5.28 -27.06
N ASP A 34 -0.91 -6.52 -27.54
CA ASP A 34 -0.85 -6.84 -28.96
C ASP A 34 -1.95 -6.09 -29.72
N LEU A 35 -3.18 -6.07 -29.20
CA LEU A 35 -4.28 -5.28 -29.78
C LEU A 35 -3.96 -3.77 -29.80
N ARG A 36 -3.42 -3.22 -28.71
CA ARG A 36 -3.00 -1.81 -28.64
C ARG A 36 -1.95 -1.48 -29.71
N ARG A 37 -1.00 -2.38 -29.95
CA ARG A 37 0.02 -2.25 -31.01
C ARG A 37 -0.62 -2.25 -32.40
N ASP A 38 -1.56 -3.15 -32.66
CA ASP A 38 -2.26 -3.23 -33.95
C ASP A 38 -2.98 -1.91 -34.27
N TYR A 39 -3.68 -1.32 -33.29
CA TYR A 39 -4.29 0.00 -33.43
C TYR A 39 -3.25 1.11 -33.59
N ALA A 40 -2.15 1.08 -32.85
CA ALA A 40 -1.10 2.08 -32.96
C ALA A 40 -0.50 2.16 -34.37
N VAL A 41 -0.25 0.99 -34.97
CA VAL A 41 0.27 0.88 -36.34
C VAL A 41 -0.80 1.25 -37.37
N ALA A 42 -2.03 0.77 -37.20
CA ALA A 42 -3.11 1.00 -38.17
C ALA A 42 -3.55 2.48 -38.27
N TYR A 43 -3.38 3.24 -37.18
CA TYR A 43 -3.85 4.63 -37.06
C TYR A 43 -2.73 5.64 -36.80
N ASN A 44 -1.46 5.26 -36.96
CA ASN A 44 -0.33 6.18 -36.78
C ASN A 44 -0.34 6.89 -35.41
N VAL A 45 -0.54 6.11 -34.35
CA VAL A 45 -0.64 6.61 -32.97
C VAL A 45 0.76 6.80 -32.39
N PRO A 46 1.21 8.05 -32.16
CA PRO A 46 2.61 8.31 -31.82
C PRO A 46 2.95 7.94 -30.37
N ASN A 47 1.96 7.80 -29.48
CA ASN A 47 2.16 7.70 -28.04
C ASN A 47 1.36 6.56 -27.39
N MET A 48 1.12 5.44 -28.10
CA MET A 48 0.43 4.28 -27.52
C MET A 48 1.37 3.53 -26.57
N HIS A 49 1.09 3.55 -25.27
CA HIS A 49 1.94 2.88 -24.29
C HIS A 49 1.56 1.41 -24.04
N GLU A 50 2.56 0.57 -23.76
CA GLU A 50 2.35 -0.75 -23.20
C GLU A 50 1.70 -0.61 -21.80
N LEU A 51 0.63 -1.37 -21.55
CA LEU A 51 0.06 -1.52 -20.23
C LEU A 51 0.89 -2.50 -19.39
N ILE A 52 1.24 -2.07 -18.18
CA ILE A 52 2.01 -2.81 -17.19
C ILE A 52 1.08 -3.20 -16.04
N ALA A 53 1.13 -4.45 -15.59
CA ALA A 53 0.38 -4.89 -14.42
C ALA A 53 0.81 -4.10 -13.17
N SER A 54 -0.15 -3.56 -12.42
CA SER A 54 0.09 -2.70 -11.26
C SER A 54 -0.62 -3.23 -10.02
N ASN A 55 0.18 -3.70 -9.07
CA ASN A 55 -0.30 -4.06 -7.74
C ASN A 55 -0.88 -2.83 -7.00
N ASP A 56 -0.39 -1.61 -7.31
CA ASP A 56 -0.92 -0.39 -6.69
C ASP A 56 -2.37 -0.14 -7.11
N LEU A 57 -2.69 -0.35 -8.40
CA LEU A 57 -4.05 -0.26 -8.91
C LEU A 57 -4.94 -1.39 -8.37
N GLU A 58 -4.41 -2.60 -8.20
CA GLU A 58 -5.13 -3.69 -7.53
C GLU A 58 -5.41 -3.37 -6.05
N ASP A 59 -4.44 -2.80 -5.34
CA ASP A 59 -4.56 -2.40 -3.93
C ASP A 59 -5.57 -1.24 -3.77
N ILE A 60 -5.66 -0.33 -4.75
CA ILE A 60 -6.70 0.70 -4.84
C ILE A 60 -8.05 0.06 -5.12
N LEU A 61 -8.13 -0.85 -6.08
CA LEU A 61 -9.37 -1.49 -6.50
C LEU A 61 -9.98 -2.31 -5.37
N ARG A 62 -9.19 -3.14 -4.69
CA ARG A 62 -9.66 -4.13 -3.70
C ARG A 62 -10.67 -3.58 -2.68
N PRO A 63 -10.43 -2.45 -1.98
CA PRO A 63 -11.39 -1.89 -1.02
C PRO A 63 -12.58 -1.14 -1.65
N LEU A 64 -12.60 -0.85 -2.96
CA LEU A 64 -13.70 -0.11 -3.58
C LEU A 64 -14.99 -0.93 -3.63
N ASP A 65 -16.08 -0.36 -3.16
CA ASP A 65 -17.42 -0.91 -3.37
C ASP A 65 -17.91 -0.54 -4.78
N TRP A 66 -18.24 -1.55 -5.59
CA TRP A 66 -18.75 -1.37 -6.95
C TRP A 66 -20.06 -0.56 -7.01
N LYS A 67 -20.87 -0.64 -5.95
CA LYS A 67 -22.15 0.10 -5.88
C LYS A 67 -21.98 1.55 -5.45
N ALA A 68 -20.80 1.93 -4.97
CA ALA A 68 -20.51 3.28 -4.52
C ALA A 68 -19.97 4.14 -5.68
N SER A 69 -20.18 5.46 -5.60
CA SER A 69 -19.54 6.39 -6.52
C SER A 69 -18.02 6.36 -6.34
N TRP A 70 -17.28 6.38 -7.43
CA TRP A 70 -15.81 6.44 -7.43
C TRP A 70 -15.33 7.85 -7.81
N PRO A 71 -15.28 8.81 -6.85
CA PRO A 71 -14.92 10.20 -7.14
C PRO A 71 -13.45 10.37 -7.55
N GLU A 72 -12.58 9.42 -7.19
CA GLU A 72 -11.17 9.40 -7.61
C GLU A 72 -10.99 8.83 -9.04
N ALA A 73 -12.00 8.14 -9.57
CA ALA A 73 -12.02 7.78 -10.97
C ALA A 73 -12.10 9.05 -11.82
N ARG A 74 -11.29 9.09 -12.89
CA ARG A 74 -11.08 10.21 -13.80
C ARG A 74 -10.24 11.36 -13.22
N LYS A 75 -9.53 11.13 -12.10
CA LYS A 75 -8.45 12.03 -11.64
C LYS A 75 -7.06 11.47 -11.96
N THR A 76 -6.79 10.24 -11.52
CA THR A 76 -5.48 9.58 -11.68
C THR A 76 -5.57 8.18 -12.29
N TRP A 77 -6.78 7.66 -12.42
CA TRP A 77 -7.07 6.37 -13.03
C TRP A 77 -8.51 6.37 -13.55
N ARG A 78 -8.78 5.52 -14.53
CA ARG A 78 -10.11 5.22 -15.07
C ARG A 78 -10.41 3.74 -14.86
N TYR A 79 -11.60 3.29 -15.22
CA TYR A 79 -11.99 1.90 -14.98
C TYR A 79 -12.87 1.36 -16.09
N VAL A 80 -12.79 0.04 -16.25
CA VAL A 80 -13.61 -0.74 -17.17
C VAL A 80 -14.16 -1.96 -16.44
N LYS A 81 -15.43 -2.26 -16.70
CA LYS A 81 -16.07 -3.51 -16.30
C LYS A 81 -15.87 -4.52 -17.42
N LEU A 82 -15.40 -5.71 -17.08
CA LEU A 82 -15.23 -6.80 -18.02
C LEU A 82 -16.24 -7.92 -17.70
N THR A 83 -16.78 -8.54 -18.76
CA THR A 83 -17.62 -9.73 -18.60
C THR A 83 -16.77 -10.94 -18.23
N SER A 84 -15.59 -11.08 -18.84
CA SER A 84 -14.54 -12.04 -18.49
C SER A 84 -13.25 -11.66 -19.20
N PHE A 85 -12.10 -12.15 -18.73
CA PHE A 85 -10.84 -12.00 -19.47
C PHE A 85 -10.87 -12.68 -20.84
N ASP A 86 -11.63 -13.77 -21.00
CA ASP A 86 -11.74 -14.50 -22.27
C ASP A 86 -12.42 -13.68 -23.37
N SER A 87 -13.41 -12.86 -23.00
CA SER A 87 -14.18 -12.04 -23.94
C SER A 87 -13.69 -10.59 -24.05
N ALA A 88 -12.80 -10.17 -23.14
CA ALA A 88 -12.37 -8.78 -23.04
C ALA A 88 -11.67 -8.28 -24.31
N ILE A 89 -10.82 -9.09 -24.93
CA ILE A 89 -10.07 -8.69 -26.14
C ILE A 89 -11.00 -8.47 -27.33
N SER A 90 -11.92 -9.40 -27.60
CA SER A 90 -12.88 -9.26 -28.69
C SER A 90 -13.83 -8.09 -28.45
N SER A 91 -14.32 -7.94 -27.22
CA SER A 91 -15.23 -6.83 -26.85
C SER A 91 -14.53 -5.47 -26.99
N THR A 92 -13.26 -5.38 -26.58
CA THR A 92 -12.43 -4.16 -26.77
C THR A 92 -12.23 -3.83 -28.23
N LYS A 93 -11.95 -4.84 -29.06
CA LYS A 93 -11.80 -4.64 -30.50
C LYS A 93 -13.09 -4.16 -31.15
N GLU A 94 -14.21 -4.79 -30.81
CA GLU A 94 -15.55 -4.41 -31.32
C GLU A 94 -15.93 -2.98 -30.91
N ALA A 95 -15.68 -2.61 -29.64
CA ALA A 95 -15.90 -1.25 -29.16
C ALA A 95 -15.04 -0.23 -29.91
N GLY A 96 -13.75 -0.55 -30.13
CA GLY A 96 -12.83 0.28 -30.92
C GLY A 96 -13.30 0.50 -32.35
N ASP A 97 -13.64 -0.59 -33.05
CA ASP A 97 -14.13 -0.56 -34.44
C ASP A 97 -15.45 0.24 -34.53
N ALA A 98 -16.37 0.07 -33.57
CA ALA A 98 -17.62 0.81 -33.51
C ALA A 98 -17.40 2.31 -33.26
N TYR A 99 -16.50 2.67 -32.35
CA TYR A 99 -16.16 4.07 -32.04
C TYR A 99 -15.56 4.79 -33.25
N ILE A 100 -14.71 4.11 -34.03
CA ILE A 100 -14.12 4.67 -35.26
C ILE A 100 -15.21 5.06 -36.26
N LEU A 101 -16.25 4.24 -36.39
CA LEU A 101 -17.37 4.48 -37.32
C LEU A 101 -18.32 5.57 -36.82
N ASN A 102 -18.60 5.59 -35.52
CA ASN A 102 -19.53 6.53 -34.91
C ASN A 102 -19.02 6.96 -33.52
N PRO A 103 -18.19 8.03 -33.45
CA PRO A 103 -17.66 8.51 -32.19
C PRO A 103 -18.78 8.94 -31.23
N TYR A 104 -18.68 8.49 -29.99
CA TYR A 104 -19.59 8.88 -28.92
C TYR A 104 -18.80 9.44 -27.75
N ASN A 105 -19.49 10.08 -26.80
CA ASN A 105 -18.84 10.58 -25.60
C ASN A 105 -19.66 10.16 -24.39
N ASN A 106 -18.99 9.58 -23.39
CA ASN A 106 -19.60 9.19 -22.13
C ASN A 106 -18.85 9.87 -20.97
N THR A 107 -19.61 10.47 -20.06
CA THR A 107 -19.06 11.22 -18.94
C THR A 107 -18.53 10.34 -17.81
N SER A 108 -18.92 9.05 -17.75
CA SER A 108 -18.57 8.16 -16.64
C SER A 108 -17.34 7.30 -16.90
N THR A 109 -17.45 6.39 -17.86
CA THR A 109 -16.41 5.50 -18.41
C THR A 109 -16.68 5.37 -19.90
N MET A 110 -15.63 5.15 -20.69
CA MET A 110 -15.73 4.83 -22.11
C MET A 110 -15.84 3.30 -22.34
N ASP A 111 -16.17 2.56 -21.28
CA ASP A 111 -16.32 1.11 -21.25
C ASP A 111 -15.04 0.42 -21.76
N GLU A 112 -15.11 -0.53 -22.67
CA GLU A 112 -13.95 -1.26 -23.16
C GLU A 112 -12.92 -0.38 -23.88
N LEU A 113 -13.29 0.81 -24.37
CA LEU A 113 -12.35 1.76 -24.99
C LEU A 113 -11.31 2.30 -24.02
N GLU A 114 -11.55 2.24 -22.71
CA GLU A 114 -10.57 2.62 -21.69
C GLU A 114 -9.26 1.82 -21.84
N LEU A 115 -9.34 0.60 -22.36
CA LEU A 115 -8.21 -0.27 -22.63
C LEU A 115 -7.42 0.11 -23.88
N LEU A 116 -7.95 0.99 -24.74
CA LEU A 116 -7.29 1.52 -25.95
C LEU A 116 -6.79 2.95 -25.79
N ASN A 117 -6.94 3.56 -24.62
CA ASN A 117 -6.46 4.91 -24.34
C ASN A 117 -4.91 4.95 -24.38
N PRO A 118 -4.28 5.74 -25.27
CA PRO A 118 -2.85 5.65 -25.55
C PRO A 118 -1.95 6.15 -24.41
N ILE A 119 -2.44 7.08 -23.58
CA ILE A 119 -1.65 7.65 -22.48
C ILE A 119 -1.68 6.80 -21.19
N GLN A 120 -2.54 5.78 -21.13
CA GLN A 120 -2.55 4.83 -20.02
C GLN A 120 -1.35 3.87 -20.13
N ARG A 121 -0.68 3.62 -19.00
CA ARG A 121 0.56 2.82 -18.86
C ARG A 121 0.44 1.67 -17.86
N PHE A 122 -0.55 1.72 -16.97
CA PHE A 122 -0.72 0.72 -15.91
C PHE A 122 -2.13 0.18 -15.89
N ILE A 123 -2.28 -1.07 -15.48
CA ILE A 123 -3.56 -1.74 -15.31
C ILE A 123 -3.53 -2.64 -14.07
N GLY A 124 -4.59 -2.63 -13.28
CA GLY A 124 -4.78 -3.55 -12.15
C GLY A 124 -6.22 -4.02 -12.10
N CYS A 125 -6.43 -5.34 -12.02
CA CYS A 125 -7.76 -5.94 -12.12
C CYS A 125 -8.10 -6.79 -10.90
N GLY A 126 -9.38 -6.94 -10.62
CA GLY A 126 -9.85 -7.78 -9.52
C GLY A 126 -11.37 -7.98 -9.55
N PRO A 127 -11.87 -9.01 -8.85
CA PRO A 127 -13.29 -9.32 -8.81
C PRO A 127 -14.06 -8.28 -7.98
N LYS A 128 -15.28 -7.98 -8.43
CA LYS A 128 -16.28 -7.16 -7.74
C LYS A 128 -17.64 -7.84 -7.77
N THR A 129 -18.52 -7.46 -6.85
CA THR A 129 -19.87 -8.00 -6.77
C THR A 129 -20.92 -7.01 -7.23
N GLU A 130 -21.70 -7.39 -8.24
CA GLU A 130 -22.85 -6.66 -8.73
C GLU A 130 -24.11 -7.52 -8.54
N GLY A 131 -24.84 -7.26 -7.46
CA GLY A 131 -25.96 -8.11 -7.05
C GLY A 131 -25.48 -9.48 -6.57
N PHE A 132 -25.83 -10.55 -7.28
CA PHE A 132 -25.40 -11.93 -7.02
C PHE A 132 -24.31 -12.43 -7.99
N ARG A 133 -23.78 -11.55 -8.85
CA ARG A 133 -22.78 -11.92 -9.86
C ARG A 133 -21.43 -11.32 -9.50
N ASP A 134 -20.41 -12.15 -9.58
CA ASP A 134 -19.03 -11.67 -9.63
C ASP A 134 -18.77 -11.12 -11.04
N ILE A 135 -18.14 -9.95 -11.08
CA ILE A 135 -17.73 -9.25 -12.30
C ILE A 135 -16.25 -8.91 -12.19
N GLU A 136 -15.54 -8.91 -13.30
CA GLU A 136 -14.16 -8.45 -13.37
C GLU A 136 -14.14 -6.95 -13.58
N VAL A 137 -13.35 -6.24 -12.77
CA VAL A 137 -13.12 -4.80 -12.95
C VAL A 137 -11.64 -4.55 -13.06
N CYS A 138 -11.26 -3.70 -14.01
CA CYS A 138 -9.90 -3.23 -14.16
C CYS A 138 -9.84 -1.72 -13.98
N LEU A 139 -8.86 -1.26 -13.20
CA LEU A 139 -8.44 0.14 -13.19
C LEU A 139 -7.30 0.31 -14.21
N VAL A 140 -7.33 1.41 -14.97
CA VAL A 140 -6.27 1.81 -15.90
C VAL A 140 -5.75 3.20 -15.52
N GLY A 141 -4.43 3.36 -15.47
CA GLY A 141 -3.74 4.57 -15.04
C GLY A 141 -2.57 4.93 -15.97
N THR A 142 -2.01 6.12 -15.97
CA THR A 142 -1.91 7.12 -14.88
C THR A 142 -2.81 8.33 -14.98
N GLU A 143 -3.66 8.41 -16.00
CA GLU A 143 -4.37 9.65 -16.33
C GLU A 143 -5.86 9.53 -16.07
N GLY A 144 -6.44 10.56 -15.47
CA GLY A 144 -7.87 10.67 -15.26
C GLY A 144 -8.65 10.97 -16.55
N ASP A 145 -8.01 11.68 -17.48
CA ASP A 145 -8.64 12.09 -18.72
C ASP A 145 -8.70 10.93 -19.72
N PHE A 146 -9.82 10.86 -20.44
CA PHE A 146 -9.92 9.98 -21.59
C PHE A 146 -9.38 10.70 -22.82
N THR A 147 -8.42 10.08 -23.48
CA THR A 147 -7.98 10.51 -24.80
C THR A 147 -8.10 9.34 -25.75
N PHE A 148 -8.59 9.61 -26.95
CA PHE A 148 -8.57 8.67 -28.05
C PHE A 148 -7.66 9.23 -29.14
N PHE A 149 -7.02 8.34 -29.88
CA PHE A 149 -6.14 8.73 -30.98
C PHE A 149 -6.94 9.17 -32.21
N ASP A 150 -6.28 9.88 -33.11
CA ASP A 150 -6.88 10.30 -34.38
C ASP A 150 -7.24 9.06 -35.23
N THR A 151 -8.54 8.87 -35.48
CA THR A 151 -9.07 7.75 -36.25
C THR A 151 -9.12 8.02 -37.75
N SER A 152 -8.80 9.26 -38.19
CA SER A 152 -8.89 9.68 -39.59
C SER A 152 -7.83 9.07 -40.51
N ARG A 153 -6.81 8.42 -39.94
CA ARG A 153 -5.61 7.89 -40.63
C ARG A 153 -4.78 8.94 -41.37
N ASN A 154 -4.97 10.23 -41.07
CA ASN A 154 -4.22 11.32 -41.68
C ASN A 154 -3.05 11.81 -40.81
N SER A 155 -2.80 11.17 -39.66
CA SER A 155 -1.64 11.47 -38.83
C SER A 155 -0.36 11.19 -39.61
N GLU A 156 0.42 12.25 -39.83
CA GLU A 156 1.78 12.18 -40.40
C GLU A 156 2.83 11.73 -39.38
N LYS A 157 2.42 11.47 -38.13
CA LYS A 157 3.33 11.04 -37.07
C LYS A 157 3.59 9.54 -37.16
N GLU A 158 4.83 9.13 -36.93
CA GLU A 158 5.20 7.72 -36.89
C GLU A 158 4.67 7.04 -35.62
N PRO A 159 4.12 5.81 -35.69
CA PRO A 159 3.75 5.04 -34.50
C PRO A 159 4.89 4.96 -33.49
N GLY A 160 4.61 5.31 -32.22
CA GLY A 160 5.62 5.33 -31.15
C GLY A 160 6.65 6.46 -31.23
N SER A 161 6.47 7.49 -32.06
CA SER A 161 7.41 8.63 -32.13
C SER A 161 7.40 9.55 -30.91
N GLU A 162 6.33 9.52 -30.11
CA GLU A 162 6.09 10.39 -28.95
C GLU A 162 5.97 9.58 -27.65
N CYS A 163 6.82 8.57 -27.50
CA CYS A 163 6.88 7.79 -26.26
C CYS A 163 7.24 8.66 -25.05
N HIS A 164 6.60 8.37 -23.92
CA HIS A 164 6.94 8.99 -22.64
C HIS A 164 8.42 8.71 -22.29
N LYS A 165 9.04 9.63 -21.56
CA LYS A 165 10.40 9.47 -21.04
C LYS A 165 10.59 8.11 -20.37
N ARG A 166 11.67 7.39 -20.72
CA ARG A 166 11.98 5.98 -20.34
C ARG A 166 11.21 4.88 -21.06
N TYR A 167 10.47 5.21 -22.11
CA TYR A 167 9.86 4.25 -23.01
C TYR A 167 10.52 4.38 -24.38
N THR A 168 10.68 3.25 -25.06
CA THR A 168 11.19 3.19 -26.43
C THR A 168 10.14 2.61 -27.34
N ASN A 169 10.15 3.07 -28.59
CA ASN A 169 9.31 2.52 -29.62
C ASN A 169 9.75 1.08 -29.95
N GLU A 170 8.87 0.13 -29.69
CA GLU A 170 8.99 -1.24 -30.18
C GLU A 170 7.83 -1.52 -31.15
N ILE A 171 8.08 -1.33 -32.44
CA ILE A 171 7.12 -1.62 -33.53
C ILE A 171 5.77 -0.93 -33.29
N GLY A 172 5.81 0.38 -33.03
CA GLY A 172 4.64 1.24 -32.85
C GLY A 172 4.07 1.30 -31.44
N LEU A 173 4.54 0.46 -30.51
CA LEU A 173 4.15 0.49 -29.10
C LEU A 173 5.28 1.09 -28.25
N CYS A 174 4.94 2.02 -27.36
CA CYS A 174 5.87 2.58 -26.40
C CYS A 174 6.04 1.62 -25.22
N VAL A 175 7.15 0.87 -25.24
CA VAL A 175 7.49 -0.16 -24.25
C VAL A 175 8.50 0.41 -23.24
N PRO A 176 8.35 0.15 -21.93
CA PRO A 176 9.28 0.65 -20.92
C PRO A 176 10.69 0.07 -21.10
N ASN A 177 11.71 0.93 -21.07
CA ASN A 177 13.12 0.52 -21.16
C ASN A 177 13.50 -0.47 -20.04
N ASN A 178 12.81 -0.39 -18.89
CA ASN A 178 12.91 -1.36 -17.81
C ASN A 178 11.57 -1.47 -17.08
N LYS A 179 10.81 -2.51 -17.40
CA LYS A 179 9.47 -2.77 -16.85
C LYS A 179 9.44 -2.91 -15.32
N GLU A 180 10.49 -3.47 -14.72
CA GLU A 180 10.57 -3.68 -13.26
C GLU A 180 10.79 -2.39 -12.49
N LYS A 181 11.26 -1.33 -13.15
CA LYS A 181 11.48 -0.03 -12.52
C LYS A 181 10.24 0.86 -12.59
N GLU A 182 9.29 0.62 -13.49
CA GLU A 182 8.12 1.47 -13.63
C GLU A 182 7.14 1.33 -12.46
N SER A 183 6.64 2.46 -11.96
CA SER A 183 5.67 2.53 -10.86
C SER A 183 4.49 3.41 -11.25
N TYR A 184 3.29 3.03 -10.81
CA TYR A 184 2.06 3.79 -11.05
C TYR A 184 2.13 5.21 -10.46
N TYR A 185 2.77 5.38 -9.31
CA TYR A 185 2.97 6.70 -8.68
C TYR A 185 4.09 7.52 -9.33
N GLY A 186 4.65 7.04 -10.45
CA GLY A 186 5.78 7.64 -11.12
C GLY A 186 7.10 7.37 -10.41
N HIS A 187 8.16 7.93 -10.98
CA HIS A 187 9.49 7.87 -10.39
C HIS A 187 9.80 9.21 -9.74
N PRO A 188 10.40 9.22 -8.54
CA PRO A 188 10.89 10.46 -7.92
C PRO A 188 11.74 11.30 -8.88
N GLN A 189 12.52 10.64 -9.74
CA GLN A 189 13.38 11.23 -10.79
C GLN A 189 12.65 12.15 -11.78
N ASN A 190 11.35 11.95 -12.03
CA ASN A 190 10.57 12.84 -12.92
C ASN A 190 9.98 14.05 -12.18
N ILE A 191 9.81 13.97 -10.86
CA ILE A 191 9.40 15.11 -10.02
C ILE A 191 10.54 16.13 -9.90
N PHE A 192 11.80 15.68 -10.05
CA PHE A 192 12.99 16.51 -9.87
C PHE A 192 13.33 17.42 -11.06
N GLU A 193 12.80 17.18 -12.27
CA GLU A 193 13.18 17.98 -13.44
C GLU A 193 12.33 19.24 -13.65
N ASP A 194 11.06 19.24 -13.25
CA ASP A 194 10.15 20.36 -13.57
C ASP A 194 10.10 21.49 -12.53
N ASN A 195 10.63 21.31 -11.31
CA ASN A 195 10.38 22.28 -10.22
C ASN A 195 11.60 22.73 -9.38
N MET A 196 12.84 22.44 -9.78
CA MET A 196 14.02 22.92 -9.02
C MET A 196 14.40 24.35 -9.38
N HIS A 197 13.62 25.33 -8.92
CA HIS A 197 14.11 26.71 -8.80
C HIS A 197 15.19 26.75 -7.70
N TRP A 198 16.46 26.74 -8.13
CA TRP A 198 17.66 26.67 -7.29
C TRP A 198 17.75 27.69 -6.14
N ASN A 199 17.03 28.82 -6.24
CA ASN A 199 17.02 29.85 -5.21
C ASN A 199 16.02 29.59 -4.07
N ASN A 200 15.04 28.69 -4.26
CA ASN A 200 14.00 28.35 -3.27
C ASN A 200 13.88 26.82 -2.99
N GLY A 201 14.53 25.95 -3.77
CA GLY A 201 14.30 24.49 -3.81
C GLY A 201 14.86 23.64 -2.67
N PHE A 202 15.42 24.24 -1.62
CA PHE A 202 15.94 23.52 -0.44
C PHE A 202 15.11 23.76 0.84
N LEU A 203 13.95 24.41 0.76
CA LEU A 203 13.10 24.68 1.94
C LEU A 203 12.66 23.40 2.68
N GLY A 204 12.58 22.25 1.99
CA GLY A 204 12.30 20.94 2.60
C GLY A 204 13.50 20.21 3.19
N ALA A 205 14.73 20.65 2.88
CA ALA A 205 15.95 20.06 3.43
C ALA A 205 16.10 20.43 4.90
N GLY A 206 16.44 19.45 5.75
CA GLY A 206 16.47 19.63 7.20
C GLY A 206 15.10 19.47 7.88
N VAL A 207 14.04 19.34 7.08
CA VAL A 207 12.65 19.26 7.54
C VAL A 207 12.07 17.86 7.31
N ALA A 208 12.14 17.34 6.08
CA ALA A 208 11.62 16.00 5.70
C ALA A 208 12.67 15.08 5.05
N TRP A 209 13.77 15.65 4.57
CA TRP A 209 14.85 14.93 3.91
C TRP A 209 16.15 15.72 4.03
N ARG A 210 17.26 15.10 3.65
CA ARG A 210 18.61 15.66 3.72
C ARG A 210 19.30 15.49 2.37
N TYR A 211 20.42 16.18 2.18
CA TYR A 211 21.17 16.06 0.94
C TYR A 211 22.67 16.10 1.18
N VAL A 212 23.41 15.59 0.22
CA VAL A 212 24.87 15.61 0.18
C VAL A 212 25.35 15.91 -1.24
N HIS A 213 26.34 16.79 -1.33
CA HIS A 213 27.09 17.03 -2.55
C HIS A 213 28.32 16.12 -2.58
N LEU A 214 28.55 15.45 -3.70
CA LEU A 214 29.70 14.58 -3.91
C LEU A 214 30.46 15.06 -5.14
N ASP A 215 31.74 15.38 -4.96
CA ASP A 215 32.55 15.95 -6.04
C ASP A 215 33.00 14.88 -7.06
N THR A 216 33.09 13.62 -6.65
CA THR A 216 33.52 12.48 -7.48
C THR A 216 32.90 11.16 -6.98
N TYR A 217 33.42 10.00 -7.43
CA TYR A 217 32.94 8.66 -7.07
C TYR A 217 32.81 8.48 -5.54
N ILE A 218 31.73 7.82 -5.11
CA ILE A 218 31.21 7.80 -3.73
C ILE A 218 32.26 7.39 -2.68
N LYS A 219 33.00 6.30 -2.93
CA LYS A 219 33.86 5.70 -1.89
C LYS A 219 35.12 6.53 -1.55
N PRO A 220 35.93 7.00 -2.51
CA PRO A 220 37.10 7.85 -2.23
C PRO A 220 36.78 9.17 -1.51
N SER A 221 35.60 9.75 -1.74
CA SER A 221 35.18 11.00 -1.09
C SER A 221 34.65 10.79 0.33
N ILE A 222 34.07 9.63 0.64
CA ILE A 222 33.42 9.38 1.92
C ILE A 222 34.38 8.87 2.99
N GLU A 223 35.19 7.84 2.68
CA GLU A 223 36.01 7.16 3.70
C GLU A 223 37.00 8.09 4.44
N PRO A 224 37.70 9.03 3.77
CA PRO A 224 38.61 9.95 4.47
C PRO A 224 37.88 10.92 5.40
N ALA A 225 36.71 11.41 4.98
CA ALA A 225 35.88 12.31 5.79
C ALA A 225 35.36 11.59 7.04
N LEU A 226 34.88 10.35 6.89
CA LEU A 226 34.44 9.52 8.01
C LEU A 226 35.59 9.21 8.97
N THR A 227 36.75 8.80 8.44
CA THR A 227 37.95 8.53 9.24
C THR A 227 38.36 9.73 10.08
N THR A 228 38.32 10.93 9.47
CA THR A 228 38.63 12.18 10.15
C THR A 228 37.62 12.48 11.27
N PHE A 229 36.33 12.27 11.02
CA PHE A 229 35.30 12.44 12.05
C PHE A 229 35.47 11.45 13.21
N PHE A 230 35.70 10.17 12.92
CA PHE A 230 35.80 9.13 13.96
C PHE A 230 37.05 9.25 14.82
N LYS A 231 38.10 9.95 14.35
CA LYS A 231 39.30 10.29 15.14
C LYS A 231 39.06 11.38 16.20
N LYS A 232 37.98 12.17 16.09
CA LYS A 232 37.64 13.22 17.06
C LYS A 232 37.30 12.63 18.43
N SER A 233 37.56 13.40 19.49
CA SER A 233 37.12 13.07 20.84
C SER A 233 35.59 13.06 20.95
N PRO A 234 35.00 12.39 21.96
CA PRO A 234 33.55 12.38 22.15
C PRO A 234 32.91 13.78 22.25
N ALA A 235 33.58 14.72 22.91
CA ALA A 235 33.10 16.10 23.06
C ALA A 235 33.12 16.85 21.71
N GLU A 236 34.18 16.68 20.92
CA GLU A 236 34.26 17.27 19.57
C GLU A 236 33.23 16.67 18.62
N LYS A 237 32.98 15.37 18.68
CA LYS A 237 31.92 14.71 17.88
C LYS A 237 30.55 15.27 18.22
N TRP A 238 30.24 15.37 19.51
CA TRP A 238 28.98 15.91 19.99
C TRP A 238 28.79 17.37 19.57
N LEU A 239 29.83 18.21 19.72
CA LEU A 239 29.79 19.61 19.31
C LEU A 239 29.63 19.73 17.79
N PHE A 240 30.34 18.90 17.02
CA PHE A 240 30.23 18.88 15.56
C PHE A 240 28.81 18.53 15.11
N ILE A 241 28.21 17.46 15.66
CA ILE A 241 26.84 17.06 15.32
C ILE A 241 25.85 18.16 15.71
N ARG A 242 25.94 18.68 16.95
CA ARG A 242 25.02 19.69 17.45
C ARG A 242 25.07 21.00 16.66
N SER A 243 26.26 21.42 16.24
CA SER A 243 26.43 22.67 15.49
C SER A 243 26.00 22.57 14.02
N ASN A 244 25.88 21.36 13.47
CA ASN A 244 25.63 21.14 12.03
C ASN A 244 24.40 20.27 11.75
N SER A 245 23.63 19.87 12.76
CA SER A 245 22.48 18.96 12.61
C SER A 245 21.39 19.49 11.67
N ASP A 246 21.29 20.81 11.55
CA ASP A 246 20.27 21.49 10.76
C ASP A 246 20.78 21.85 9.34
N ALA A 247 22.07 21.63 9.07
CA ALA A 247 22.70 21.80 7.76
C ALA A 247 23.18 20.45 7.21
N THR A 248 23.70 20.38 5.98
CA THR A 248 24.27 19.13 5.45
C THR A 248 25.49 18.68 6.27
N MET A 249 25.52 17.41 6.64
CA MET A 249 26.61 16.73 7.35
C MET A 249 27.62 16.09 6.37
N ASN A 250 27.53 16.41 5.09
CA ASN A 250 28.36 15.87 4.01
C ASN A 250 28.37 14.33 4.03
N SER A 251 29.55 13.71 4.01
CA SER A 251 29.71 12.25 4.00
C SER A 251 29.08 11.53 5.20
N LEU A 252 28.80 12.23 6.31
CA LEU A 252 28.13 11.62 7.45
C LEU A 252 26.65 11.36 7.19
N GLU A 253 26.02 12.01 6.20
CA GLU A 253 24.60 11.81 5.87
C GLU A 253 24.26 10.33 5.59
N PHE A 254 25.21 9.59 5.00
CA PHE A 254 25.08 8.16 4.72
C PHE A 254 25.08 7.27 5.96
N LEU A 255 25.41 7.82 7.13
CA LEU A 255 25.47 7.09 8.41
C LEU A 255 24.29 7.39 9.33
N ASN A 256 23.33 8.21 8.90
CA ASN A 256 22.13 8.47 9.69
C ASN A 256 21.21 7.23 9.62
N PRO A 257 21.00 6.51 10.74
CA PRO A 257 20.28 5.24 10.76
C PRO A 257 18.77 5.38 10.49
N LEU A 258 18.24 6.61 10.48
CA LEU A 258 16.83 6.88 10.15
C LEU A 258 16.61 7.10 8.64
N GLN A 259 17.69 7.21 7.84
CA GLN A 259 17.59 7.27 6.39
C GLN A 259 17.40 5.86 5.80
N ARG A 260 16.55 5.75 4.79
CA ARG A 260 16.17 4.50 4.10
C ARG A 260 16.14 4.63 2.59
N PHE A 261 15.89 5.84 2.10
CA PHE A 261 15.75 6.13 0.69
C PHE A 261 16.90 7.05 0.28
N ILE A 262 17.43 6.78 -0.90
CA ILE A 262 18.43 7.62 -1.52
C ILE A 262 18.09 7.79 -3.00
N ALA A 263 18.19 9.02 -3.48
CA ALA A 263 18.10 9.33 -4.90
C ALA A 263 19.26 10.26 -5.26
N CYS A 264 20.06 9.89 -6.26
CA CYS A 264 21.20 10.68 -6.70
C CYS A 264 21.02 11.10 -8.14
N ILE A 265 21.39 12.34 -8.44
CA ILE A 265 21.45 12.86 -9.80
C ILE A 265 22.86 13.42 -10.06
N GLN A 266 23.38 13.15 -11.25
CA GLN A 266 24.61 13.78 -11.71
C GLN A 266 24.28 15.19 -12.19
N ARG A 267 25.10 16.17 -11.79
CA ARG A 267 24.92 17.54 -12.24
C ARG A 267 25.38 17.69 -13.70
N LEU A 268 24.60 18.40 -14.50
CA LEU A 268 24.95 18.67 -15.91
C LEU A 268 26.31 19.39 -15.98
N ASN A 269 27.21 18.89 -16.83
CA ASN A 269 28.54 19.44 -17.09
C ASN A 269 29.57 19.34 -15.94
N THR A 270 29.31 18.58 -14.87
CA THR A 270 30.31 18.25 -13.85
C THR A 270 30.27 16.76 -13.48
N PRO A 271 31.39 16.17 -13.02
CA PRO A 271 31.41 14.80 -12.50
C PRO A 271 30.79 14.68 -11.09
N SER A 272 30.15 15.75 -10.60
CA SER A 272 29.59 15.81 -9.26
C SER A 272 28.17 15.27 -9.20
N PHE A 273 27.84 14.66 -8.07
CA PHE A 273 26.51 14.12 -7.77
C PHE A 273 25.86 14.91 -6.64
N ILE A 274 24.55 15.05 -6.72
CA ILE A 274 23.72 15.48 -5.61
C ILE A 274 22.87 14.29 -5.22
N CYS A 275 22.98 13.85 -3.98
CA CYS A 275 22.16 12.79 -3.42
C CYS A 275 21.21 13.38 -2.39
N LEU A 276 19.93 13.02 -2.49
CA LEU A 276 18.91 13.25 -1.49
C LEU A 276 18.75 11.98 -0.66
N LEU A 277 18.66 12.14 0.66
CA LEU A 277 18.47 11.08 1.62
C LEU A 277 17.15 11.33 2.37
N GLY A 278 16.30 10.31 2.37
CA GLY A 278 15.02 10.30 3.07
C GLY A 278 14.91 9.15 4.06
N THR A 279 14.07 9.23 5.08
CA THR A 279 12.89 10.11 5.19
C THR A 279 12.94 11.07 6.37
N GLU A 280 14.12 11.21 6.96
CA GLU A 280 14.33 12.02 8.16
C GLU A 280 15.00 13.35 7.79
N GLY A 281 14.42 14.46 8.23
CA GLY A 281 15.01 15.80 8.03
C GLY A 281 16.17 16.08 8.98
N LYS A 282 16.20 15.49 10.17
CA LYS A 282 17.23 15.75 11.19
C LYS A 282 18.35 14.72 11.18
N PHE A 283 19.59 15.19 11.34
CA PHE A 283 20.69 14.26 11.52
C PHE A 283 20.64 13.62 12.90
N THR A 284 20.53 12.29 12.94
CA THR A 284 20.69 11.50 14.16
C THR A 284 21.90 10.58 13.99
N MET A 285 22.82 10.62 14.95
CA MET A 285 23.96 9.70 14.97
C MET A 285 23.59 8.47 15.80
N PHE A 286 24.05 7.29 15.37
CA PHE A 286 23.99 6.08 16.19
C PHE A 286 24.91 6.20 17.42
N ASP A 287 24.67 5.35 18.43
CA ASP A 287 25.55 5.25 19.60
C ASP A 287 26.93 4.71 19.19
N TYR A 288 27.92 5.59 19.15
CA TYR A 288 29.32 5.29 18.83
C TYR A 288 30.18 5.02 20.07
N SER A 289 29.58 4.85 21.25
CA SER A 289 30.31 4.57 22.49
C SER A 289 30.85 3.13 22.58
N ASN A 290 30.46 2.25 21.64
CA ASN A 290 30.70 0.81 21.67
C ASN A 290 30.16 0.11 22.93
N LYS A 291 29.15 0.70 23.59
CA LYS A 291 28.51 0.12 24.79
C LYS A 291 27.18 -0.57 24.52
N SER A 292 26.65 -0.45 23.30
CA SER A 292 25.44 -1.16 22.92
C SER A 292 25.64 -2.66 23.08
N ARG A 293 24.67 -3.31 23.74
CA ARG A 293 24.59 -4.77 23.88
C ARG A 293 23.61 -5.39 22.88
N GLU A 294 22.99 -4.55 22.05
CA GLU A 294 22.02 -4.97 21.05
C GLU A 294 22.72 -5.71 19.90
N ILE A 295 22.02 -6.68 19.32
CA ILE A 295 22.51 -7.41 18.14
C ILE A 295 22.34 -6.49 16.91
N PRO A 296 23.38 -6.24 16.10
CA PRO A 296 23.24 -5.43 14.89
C PRO A 296 22.09 -5.91 14.01
N GLY A 297 21.19 -5.00 13.62
CA GLY A 297 20.00 -5.30 12.83
C GLY A 297 18.89 -6.04 13.59
N SER A 298 18.93 -6.15 14.92
CA SER A 298 17.82 -6.74 15.70
C SER A 298 16.54 -5.90 15.67
N ASN A 299 16.68 -4.58 15.52
CA ASN A 299 15.57 -3.63 15.59
C ASN A 299 15.12 -3.16 14.19
N CYS A 300 15.16 -4.05 13.19
CA CYS A 300 14.61 -3.73 11.88
C CYS A 300 13.09 -3.54 11.96
N GLN A 301 12.60 -2.51 11.29
CA GLN A 301 11.15 -2.27 11.21
C GLN A 301 10.44 -3.36 10.40
N LYS A 302 9.10 -3.37 10.51
CA LYS A 302 8.24 -4.21 9.66
C LYS A 302 8.65 -4.08 8.20
N ARG A 303 8.67 -5.21 7.49
CA ARG A 303 9.10 -5.34 6.08
C ARG A 303 10.60 -5.15 5.81
N TYR A 304 11.41 -4.91 6.84
CA TYR A 304 12.86 -4.94 6.73
C TYR A 304 13.41 -6.18 7.42
N ARG A 305 14.50 -6.72 6.89
CA ARG A 305 15.23 -7.84 7.48
C ARG A 305 16.66 -7.44 7.77
N ASN A 306 17.22 -8.08 8.79
CA ASN A 306 18.64 -7.96 9.05
C ASN A 306 19.45 -8.58 7.91
N ASN A 307 20.37 -7.81 7.35
CA ASN A 307 21.42 -8.29 6.46
C ASN A 307 22.75 -7.76 6.97
N SER A 308 23.51 -8.64 7.63
CA SER A 308 24.87 -8.34 8.10
C SER A 308 24.94 -7.10 9.01
N GLY A 309 23.92 -6.90 9.84
CA GLY A 309 23.81 -5.77 10.76
C GLY A 309 23.12 -4.53 10.19
N VAL A 310 22.72 -4.55 8.90
CA VAL A 310 21.98 -3.47 8.23
C VAL A 310 20.55 -3.92 7.95
N CYS A 311 19.57 -3.05 8.21
CA CYS A 311 18.19 -3.32 7.89
C CYS A 311 17.93 -3.05 6.40
N VAL A 312 17.68 -4.11 5.63
CA VAL A 312 17.36 -4.02 4.20
C VAL A 312 15.90 -4.36 3.96
N ALA A 313 15.26 -3.68 3.02
CA ALA A 313 13.88 -3.98 2.65
C ALA A 313 13.78 -5.43 2.15
N ILE A 314 12.75 -6.15 2.61
CA ILE A 314 12.45 -7.51 2.15
C ILE A 314 11.99 -7.46 0.69
N ASN A 315 11.23 -6.43 0.34
CA ASN A 315 10.74 -6.15 -1.01
C ASN A 315 10.93 -4.65 -1.30
N PRO A 316 12.12 -4.24 -1.80
CA PRO A 316 12.46 -2.84 -2.01
C PRO A 316 11.49 -2.09 -2.94
N GLU A 317 10.96 -2.77 -3.95
CA GLU A 317 10.04 -2.21 -4.95
C GLU A 317 8.66 -1.85 -4.36
N LYS A 318 8.30 -2.43 -3.21
CA LYS A 318 7.07 -2.14 -2.47
C LYS A 318 7.23 -1.07 -1.39
N GLU A 319 8.44 -0.58 -1.15
CA GLU A 319 8.68 0.46 -0.15
C GLU A 319 8.35 1.85 -0.70
N SER A 320 7.74 2.68 0.14
CA SER A 320 7.33 4.05 -0.22
C SER A 320 8.08 5.06 0.63
N TYR A 321 8.57 6.15 0.04
CA TYR A 321 9.18 7.26 0.76
C TYR A 321 8.26 7.80 1.88
N PHE A 322 6.95 7.89 1.63
CA PHE A 322 6.00 8.37 2.63
C PHE A 322 5.62 7.30 3.66
N GLY A 323 6.14 6.08 3.53
CA GLY A 323 5.77 4.93 4.34
C GLY A 323 4.38 4.38 4.02
N ARG A 324 3.96 3.38 4.80
CA ARG A 324 2.64 2.74 4.62
C ARG A 324 1.69 3.14 5.74
N GLN A 325 0.54 3.68 5.35
CA GLN A 325 -0.49 4.08 6.31
C GLN A 325 -0.99 2.90 7.16
N LEU A 326 -1.10 1.69 6.59
CA LEU A 326 -1.57 0.51 7.32
C LEU A 326 -0.65 0.16 8.50
N ASP A 327 0.67 0.19 8.27
CA ASP A 327 1.66 -0.07 9.32
C ASP A 327 1.62 1.02 10.39
N PHE A 328 1.54 2.29 9.98
CA PHE A 328 1.33 3.41 10.90
C PHE A 328 0.07 3.24 11.74
N MET A 329 -1.04 2.80 11.15
CA MET A 329 -2.29 2.54 11.86
C MET A 329 -2.16 1.43 12.90
N SER A 330 -1.44 0.36 12.57
CA SER A 330 -1.14 -0.70 13.52
C SER A 330 -0.28 -0.17 14.68
N ASP A 331 0.81 0.52 14.36
CA ASP A 331 1.78 0.99 15.34
C ASP A 331 1.20 2.06 16.27
N ILE A 332 0.42 3.02 15.76
CA ILE A 332 -0.16 4.05 16.61
C ILE A 332 -1.20 3.49 17.59
N ASN A 333 -1.92 2.44 17.20
CA ASN A 333 -2.84 1.76 18.10
C ASN A 333 -2.11 0.93 19.15
N GLU A 334 -0.95 0.34 18.83
CA GLU A 334 -0.09 -0.28 19.86
C GLU A 334 0.41 0.75 20.87
N ILE A 335 0.85 1.93 20.41
CA ILE A 335 1.24 3.04 21.30
C ILE A 335 0.07 3.43 22.21
N ARG A 336 -1.14 3.61 21.65
CA ARG A 336 -2.34 3.93 22.42
C ARG A 336 -2.67 2.84 23.44
N ARG A 337 -2.57 1.56 23.08
CA ARG A 337 -2.79 0.43 23.99
C ARG A 337 -1.79 0.43 25.14
N ARG A 338 -0.50 0.61 24.85
CA ARG A 338 0.55 0.69 25.87
C ARG A 338 0.28 1.80 26.88
N TYR A 339 0.03 3.02 26.42
CA TYR A 339 -0.29 4.14 27.30
C TYR A 339 -1.62 3.96 28.04
N ALA A 340 -2.62 3.35 27.42
CA ALA A 340 -3.88 3.03 28.09
C ALA A 340 -3.67 2.09 29.29
N LYS A 341 -2.81 1.08 29.15
CA LYS A 341 -2.45 0.17 30.25
C LYS A 341 -1.61 0.88 31.31
N GLU A 342 -0.55 1.55 30.89
CA GLU A 342 0.40 2.22 31.79
C GLU A 342 -0.28 3.25 32.69
N TYR A 343 -1.20 4.03 32.12
CA TYR A 343 -1.93 5.10 32.83
C TYR A 343 -3.37 4.73 33.21
N ARG A 344 -3.76 3.47 33.03
CA ARG A 344 -5.09 2.95 33.40
C ARG A 344 -6.22 3.79 32.83
N VAL A 345 -6.16 4.04 31.52
CA VAL A 345 -7.11 4.86 30.78
C VAL A 345 -8.33 4.01 30.41
N PRO A 346 -9.51 4.26 31.01
CA PRO A 346 -10.63 3.33 30.87
C PRO A 346 -11.34 3.42 29.52
N ASN A 347 -11.13 4.49 28.75
CA ASN A 347 -11.87 4.80 27.53
C ASN A 347 -10.95 5.20 26.36
N MET A 348 -9.75 4.64 26.26
CA MET A 348 -8.88 4.84 25.09
C MET A 348 -9.44 4.07 23.91
N HIS A 349 -9.83 4.75 22.82
CA HIS A 349 -10.36 4.07 21.63
C HIS A 349 -9.26 3.77 20.62
N ALA A 350 -9.35 2.65 19.91
CA ALA A 350 -8.53 2.43 18.72
C ALA A 350 -8.91 3.47 17.66
N LEU A 351 -7.89 4.03 17.00
CA LEU A 351 -8.08 4.84 15.81
C LEU A 351 -8.35 3.89 14.64
N VAL A 352 -9.49 4.06 13.99
CA VAL A 352 -9.82 3.33 12.77
C VAL A 352 -9.89 4.29 11.59
N ARG A 353 -9.39 3.85 10.43
CA ARG A 353 -9.80 4.45 9.16
C ARG A 353 -11.19 3.90 8.92
N ASN A 354 -12.23 4.74 8.94
CA ASN A 354 -13.61 4.24 8.86
C ASN A 354 -13.73 3.36 7.61
N ASN A 355 -13.92 2.05 7.80
CA ASN A 355 -13.74 1.06 6.73
C ASN A 355 -15.06 0.47 6.23
N TYR A 356 -16.18 1.13 6.49
CA TYR A 356 -17.45 0.75 5.89
C TYR A 356 -18.19 2.01 5.42
N THR A 357 -18.28 2.13 4.10
CA THR A 357 -19.19 2.99 3.33
C THR A 357 -19.05 4.53 3.37
N PHE A 358 -18.45 5.19 4.37
CA PHE A 358 -18.19 6.64 4.34
C PHE A 358 -16.98 7.00 5.21
N ASN A 359 -15.91 7.56 4.64
CA ASN A 359 -14.82 8.13 5.43
C ASN A 359 -15.01 9.66 5.49
N GLU A 360 -15.95 10.10 6.32
CA GLU A 360 -16.31 11.52 6.50
C GLU A 360 -15.07 12.40 6.67
N LEU A 361 -14.03 11.94 7.39
CA LEU A 361 -12.81 12.71 7.56
C LEU A 361 -11.90 12.75 6.31
N ALA A 362 -11.87 11.71 5.48
CA ALA A 362 -11.14 11.78 4.21
C ALA A 362 -11.85 12.71 3.22
N GLU A 363 -13.18 12.63 3.15
CA GLU A 363 -14.01 13.54 2.35
C GLU A 363 -13.88 15.00 2.83
N VAL A 364 -13.76 15.22 4.14
CA VAL A 364 -13.43 16.54 4.70
C VAL A 364 -12.01 16.97 4.33
N LEU A 365 -11.02 16.07 4.40
CA LEU A 365 -9.62 16.42 4.15
C LEU A 365 -9.35 16.72 2.67
N GLU A 366 -9.98 16.01 1.74
CA GLU A 366 -9.70 16.07 0.30
C GLU A 366 -9.77 17.50 -0.27
N PRO A 367 -10.85 18.28 -0.09
CA PRO A 367 -10.94 19.63 -0.64
C PRO A 367 -10.14 20.68 0.14
N LEU A 368 -9.64 20.35 1.34
CA LEU A 368 -8.93 21.31 2.18
C LEU A 368 -7.45 21.41 1.82
N ASN A 369 -6.99 22.65 1.62
CA ASN A 369 -5.57 22.98 1.73
C ASN A 369 -5.16 23.14 3.21
N PHE A 370 -3.88 23.36 3.49
CA PHE A 370 -3.39 23.45 4.87
C PHE A 370 -4.09 24.56 5.68
N THR A 371 -4.28 25.74 5.08
CA THR A 371 -4.97 26.86 5.73
C THR A 371 -6.42 26.49 6.07
N GLY A 372 -7.12 25.79 5.18
CA GLY A 372 -8.45 25.26 5.41
C GLY A 372 -8.48 24.25 6.56
N VAL A 373 -7.49 23.35 6.63
CA VAL A 373 -7.35 22.40 7.75
C VAL A 373 -7.20 23.15 9.08
N ARG A 374 -6.30 24.14 9.15
CA ARG A 374 -6.11 24.96 10.36
C ARG A 374 -7.40 25.66 10.78
N ALA A 375 -8.10 26.30 9.84
CA ALA A 375 -9.29 27.09 10.11
C ALA A 375 -10.50 26.28 10.57
N GLN A 376 -10.61 25.01 10.14
CA GLN A 376 -11.74 24.14 10.46
C GLN A 376 -11.46 23.20 11.63
N SER A 377 -10.19 23.02 12.00
CA SER A 377 -9.80 22.26 13.19
C SER A 377 -10.50 22.76 14.45
N ARG A 378 -10.62 21.88 15.44
CA ARG A 378 -11.22 22.12 16.77
C ARG A 378 -12.73 22.24 16.83
N LYS A 379 -13.42 22.09 15.71
CA LYS A 379 -14.89 22.02 15.65
C LYS A 379 -15.38 20.60 15.92
N SER A 380 -15.09 19.69 15.00
CA SER A 380 -15.51 18.28 15.03
C SER A 380 -14.33 17.31 14.82
N TRP A 381 -13.11 17.82 14.74
CA TRP A 381 -11.90 17.03 14.56
C TRP A 381 -10.66 17.88 14.88
N ARG A 382 -9.55 17.19 15.08
CA ARG A 382 -8.19 17.72 15.25
C ARG A 382 -7.30 17.23 14.12
N TYR A 383 -6.08 17.72 14.04
CA TYR A 383 -5.16 17.30 12.99
C TYR A 383 -3.73 17.28 13.47
N GLU A 384 -2.90 16.51 12.76
CA GLU A 384 -1.46 16.51 12.92
C GLU A 384 -0.76 16.36 11.55
N GLY A 385 0.35 17.06 11.37
CA GLY A 385 1.19 16.98 10.17
C GLY A 385 2.37 16.02 10.34
N LEU A 386 2.57 15.13 9.38
CA LEU A 386 3.64 14.14 9.36
C LEU A 386 4.49 14.29 8.09
N TYR A 387 5.78 13.98 8.16
CA TYR A 387 6.65 13.93 6.99
C TYR A 387 6.60 12.56 6.31
N SER A 388 6.59 11.48 7.11
CA SER A 388 6.39 10.12 6.63
C SER A 388 5.74 9.27 7.72
N PHE A 389 4.99 8.24 7.34
CA PHE A 389 4.38 7.29 8.27
C PHE A 389 5.44 6.50 9.07
N ASP A 390 6.53 6.12 8.41
CA ASP A 390 7.52 5.17 8.93
C ASP A 390 8.41 5.73 10.06
N ILE A 391 8.74 7.03 10.01
CA ILE A 391 9.54 7.68 11.07
C ILE A 391 8.66 8.24 12.19
N THR A 392 7.39 8.51 11.88
CA THR A 392 6.50 9.23 12.79
C THR A 392 6.36 8.48 14.12
N ASN A 393 6.34 7.15 14.13
CA ASN A 393 6.27 6.39 15.38
C ASN A 393 7.46 6.67 16.30
N ASN A 394 8.68 6.81 15.76
CA ASN A 394 9.86 7.16 16.55
C ASN A 394 9.72 8.56 17.17
N HIS A 395 9.20 9.52 16.40
CA HIS A 395 8.96 10.88 16.91
C HIS A 395 7.85 10.92 17.95
N ILE A 396 6.75 10.21 17.72
CA ILE A 396 5.67 10.09 18.71
C ILE A 396 6.24 9.53 19.99
N GLU A 397 6.92 8.38 19.94
CA GLU A 397 7.53 7.76 21.10
C GLU A 397 8.48 8.69 21.86
N ALA A 398 9.37 9.39 21.14
CA ALA A 398 10.32 10.33 21.73
C ALA A 398 9.62 11.52 22.41
N ASP A 399 8.73 12.22 21.69
CA ASP A 399 8.07 13.43 22.17
C ASP A 399 7.11 13.14 23.32
N VAL A 400 6.35 12.06 23.18
CA VAL A 400 5.43 11.56 24.20
C VAL A 400 6.20 11.16 25.45
N SER A 401 7.28 10.38 25.31
CA SER A 401 8.12 9.99 26.45
C SER A 401 8.70 11.19 27.18
N VAL A 402 9.16 12.21 26.44
CA VAL A 402 9.66 13.46 27.03
C VAL A 402 8.56 14.18 27.80
N TYR A 403 7.34 14.26 27.26
CA TYR A 403 6.20 14.84 27.95
C TYR A 403 5.88 14.11 29.25
N PHE A 404 5.79 12.78 29.22
CA PHE A 404 5.39 11.99 30.39
C PHE A 404 6.44 11.99 31.51
N ARG A 405 7.73 12.17 31.20
CA ARG A 405 8.82 12.34 32.19
C ARG A 405 8.81 13.69 32.91
N LYS A 406 8.09 14.70 32.40
CA LYS A 406 8.01 16.01 33.05
C LYS A 406 7.25 15.92 34.37
N ASN A 407 7.62 16.76 35.33
CA ASN A 407 6.82 16.97 36.54
C ASN A 407 5.48 17.65 36.20
N ARG A 408 4.55 17.66 37.16
CA ARG A 408 3.19 18.19 36.98
C ARG A 408 3.17 19.62 36.44
N THR A 409 3.90 20.55 37.06
CA THR A 409 3.95 21.96 36.64
C THR A 409 4.50 22.12 35.22
N ALA A 410 5.53 21.35 34.86
CA ALA A 410 6.11 21.37 33.53
C ALA A 410 5.19 20.75 32.47
N LYS A 411 4.39 19.74 32.82
CA LYS A 411 3.33 19.20 31.95
C LYS A 411 2.24 20.24 31.70
N GLU A 412 1.73 20.87 32.75
CA GLU A 412 0.71 21.93 32.65
C GLU A 412 1.20 23.10 31.79
N LEU A 413 2.44 23.55 31.99
CA LEU A 413 3.06 24.60 31.17
C LEU A 413 3.21 24.16 29.71
N HIS A 414 3.64 22.92 29.47
CA HIS A 414 3.78 22.37 28.12
C HIS A 414 2.43 22.34 27.38
N LEU A 415 1.38 21.82 28.01
CA LEU A 415 0.03 21.82 27.45
C LEU A 415 -0.46 23.25 27.19
N LYS A 416 -0.27 24.18 28.13
CA LYS A 416 -0.67 25.59 27.95
C LYS A 416 0.02 26.25 26.75
N ASN A 417 1.30 25.92 26.52
CA ASN A 417 2.05 26.42 25.36
C ASN A 417 1.52 25.82 24.06
N LEU A 418 1.20 24.52 24.05
CA LEU A 418 0.62 23.86 22.87
C LEU A 418 -0.80 24.33 22.56
N SER A 419 -1.63 24.61 23.56
CA SER A 419 -3.00 25.11 23.36
C SER A 419 -3.05 26.44 22.59
N ARG A 420 -1.94 27.22 22.60
CA ARG A 420 -1.78 28.44 21.79
C ARG A 420 -1.52 28.16 20.31
N LYS A 421 -1.03 26.98 19.96
CA LYS A 421 -0.93 26.50 18.58
C LYS A 421 -2.29 25.95 18.12
N ASN A 422 -2.40 25.48 16.87
CA ASN A 422 -3.62 24.84 16.35
C ASN A 422 -3.69 23.32 16.62
N THR A 423 -2.54 22.65 16.77
CA THR A 423 -2.37 21.23 17.13
C THR A 423 -1.69 21.09 18.51
N MET A 424 -1.86 19.95 19.16
CA MET A 424 -1.11 19.50 20.34
C MET A 424 0.12 18.65 19.96
N ASP A 425 0.60 18.82 18.73
CA ASP A 425 1.72 18.09 18.13
C ASP A 425 1.49 16.57 18.27
N ARG A 426 2.53 15.79 18.58
CA ARG A 426 2.46 14.31 18.67
C ARG A 426 1.49 13.78 19.74
N LEU A 427 1.03 14.62 20.68
CA LEU A 427 0.05 14.23 21.69
C LEU A 427 -1.35 14.03 21.10
N GLU A 428 -1.65 14.58 19.93
CA GLU A 428 -2.97 14.41 19.27
C GLU A 428 -3.37 12.94 19.13
N PHE A 429 -2.39 12.08 18.83
CA PHE A 429 -2.61 10.64 18.69
C PHE A 429 -2.89 9.90 19.99
N LEU A 430 -2.81 10.57 21.15
CA LEU A 430 -3.10 9.98 22.47
C LEU A 430 -4.40 10.50 23.09
N ASN A 431 -5.17 11.30 22.36
CA ASN A 431 -6.48 11.72 22.82
C ASN A 431 -7.42 10.50 22.87
N PRO A 432 -7.92 10.09 24.07
CA PRO A 432 -8.67 8.84 24.24
C PRO A 432 -10.05 8.86 23.59
N LEU A 433 -10.59 10.05 23.33
CA LEU A 433 -11.91 10.22 22.75
C LEU A 433 -11.92 10.19 21.22
N GLN A 434 -10.75 10.33 20.58
CA GLN A 434 -10.62 10.15 19.13
C GLN A 434 -10.79 8.67 18.76
N LYS A 435 -11.55 8.41 17.71
CA LYS A 435 -11.95 7.07 17.23
C LYS A 435 -11.61 6.88 15.75
N THR A 436 -11.59 7.96 14.98
CA THR A 436 -11.39 7.92 13.54
C THR A 436 -10.17 8.72 13.14
N ILE A 437 -9.48 8.25 12.11
CA ILE A 437 -8.35 8.96 11.51
C ILE A 437 -8.38 8.85 9.99
N ALA A 438 -8.12 9.97 9.32
CA ALA A 438 -7.96 10.01 7.88
C ALA A 438 -6.71 10.83 7.55
N CYS A 439 -5.81 10.24 6.77
CA CYS A 439 -4.57 10.90 6.37
C CYS A 439 -4.53 11.09 4.87
N GLY A 440 -4.00 12.24 4.43
CA GLY A 440 -3.87 12.59 3.02
C GLY A 440 -2.69 13.52 2.80
N ARG A 441 -2.09 13.47 1.61
CA ARG A 441 -0.95 14.32 1.25
C ARG A 441 -1.45 15.73 0.95
N LYS A 442 -0.73 16.73 1.42
CA LYS A 442 -0.95 18.16 1.13
C LYS A 442 0.39 18.82 0.88
N GLU A 443 0.40 19.80 -0.01
CA GLU A 443 1.58 20.62 -0.26
C GLU A 443 1.43 21.97 0.44
N GLU A 444 2.47 22.38 1.16
CA GLU A 444 2.61 23.69 1.77
C GLU A 444 4.03 24.20 1.48
N GLU A 445 4.15 25.34 0.80
CA GLU A 445 5.46 25.99 0.52
C GLU A 445 6.49 25.08 -0.16
N GLY A 446 6.05 24.19 -1.07
CA GLY A 446 6.91 23.24 -1.78
C GLY A 446 7.33 22.01 -0.96
N VAL A 447 6.75 21.81 0.22
CA VAL A 447 6.94 20.62 1.05
C VAL A 447 5.66 19.80 1.07
N THR A 448 5.75 18.54 0.66
CA THR A 448 4.64 17.58 0.80
C THR A 448 4.60 17.05 2.24
N LEU A 449 3.47 17.26 2.92
CA LEU A 449 3.17 16.75 4.24
C LEU A 449 2.01 15.74 4.16
N ILE A 450 2.04 14.74 5.02
CA ILE A 450 0.90 13.88 5.30
C ILE A 450 0.11 14.54 6.42
N ILE A 451 -1.09 15.03 6.12
CA ILE A 451 -2.00 15.58 7.11
C ILE A 451 -2.94 14.48 7.57
N CYS A 452 -2.98 14.21 8.87
CA CYS A 452 -3.91 13.28 9.48
C CYS A 452 -4.96 14.06 10.27
N LEU A 453 -6.23 13.93 9.91
CA LEU A 453 -7.36 14.39 10.72
C LEU A 453 -7.74 13.31 11.74
N LEU A 454 -8.02 13.70 12.97
CA LEU A 454 -8.47 12.84 14.06
C LEU A 454 -9.86 13.30 14.54
N GLY A 455 -10.84 12.42 14.52
CA GLY A 455 -12.21 12.70 14.95
C GLY A 455 -12.76 11.65 15.90
N PRO A 456 -13.92 11.89 16.52
CA PRO A 456 -14.87 12.98 16.22
C PRO A 456 -14.75 14.21 17.13
N GLU A 457 -13.74 14.29 17.99
CA GLU A 457 -13.67 15.37 18.98
C GLU A 457 -12.87 16.55 18.44
N GLY A 458 -13.45 17.76 18.45
CA GLY A 458 -12.69 18.98 18.21
C GLY A 458 -11.76 19.34 19.38
N ASN A 459 -12.14 18.95 20.60
CA ASN A 459 -11.39 19.28 21.80
C ASN A 459 -10.25 18.30 22.06
N PHE A 460 -9.13 18.83 22.53
CA PHE A 460 -8.04 17.98 23.02
C PHE A 460 -8.30 17.58 24.47
N THR A 461 -8.19 16.29 24.74
CA THR A 461 -8.12 15.77 26.11
C THR A 461 -6.95 14.81 26.22
N ILE A 462 -6.24 14.87 27.34
CA ILE A 462 -5.25 13.89 27.73
C ILE A 462 -5.70 13.26 29.05
N PHE A 463 -5.46 11.96 29.22
CA PHE A 463 -5.84 11.23 30.42
C PHE A 463 -4.99 11.64 31.64
N ASP A 464 -5.42 11.23 32.82
CA ASP A 464 -4.71 11.48 34.07
C ASP A 464 -3.30 10.85 34.04
N THR A 465 -2.28 11.71 34.20
CA THR A 465 -0.86 11.31 34.14
C THR A 465 -0.23 11.16 35.53
N SER A 466 -1.02 11.29 36.60
CA SER A 466 -0.58 11.22 38.00
C SER A 466 -0.39 9.80 38.53
N PHE A 467 -0.75 8.78 37.74
CA PHE A 467 -0.81 7.36 38.13
C PHE A 467 -1.77 7.07 39.31
N GLN A 468 -2.67 7.99 39.64
CA GLN A 468 -3.63 7.82 40.73
C GLN A 468 -4.94 7.14 40.30
N SER A 469 -5.15 6.97 39.00
CA SER A 469 -6.31 6.26 38.46
C SER A 469 -6.40 4.84 39.03
N GLN A 470 -7.56 4.51 39.61
CA GLN A 470 -7.93 3.16 40.03
C GLN A 470 -8.79 2.44 38.98
N ALA A 471 -9.02 3.07 37.84
CA ALA A 471 -9.80 2.43 36.77
C ALA A 471 -9.01 1.28 36.13
N THR A 472 -9.71 0.35 35.49
CA THR A 472 -9.08 -0.64 34.61
C THR A 472 -9.06 -0.08 33.19
N ALA A 473 -7.94 -0.25 32.47
CA ALA A 473 -7.87 0.12 31.06
C ALA A 473 -8.99 -0.56 30.26
N GLY A 474 -9.64 0.18 29.36
CA GLY A 474 -10.77 -0.31 28.57
C GLY A 474 -12.07 -0.60 29.34
N SER A 475 -12.17 -0.30 30.65
CA SER A 475 -13.40 -0.57 31.44
C SER A 475 -14.59 0.34 31.11
N LYS A 476 -14.38 1.44 30.38
CA LYS A 476 -15.40 2.43 30.01
C LYS A 476 -15.42 2.68 28.50
N CYS A 477 -15.31 1.63 27.71
CA CYS A 477 -15.53 1.73 26.26
C CYS A 477 -16.92 2.29 25.96
N HIS A 478 -17.01 3.12 24.92
CA HIS A 478 -18.31 3.65 24.49
C HIS A 478 -19.21 2.53 23.96
N LYS A 479 -20.52 2.77 23.94
CA LYS A 479 -21.50 1.82 23.38
C LYS A 479 -21.11 1.43 21.94
N GLY A 480 -21.13 0.13 21.64
CA GLY A 480 -20.70 -0.43 20.36
C GLY A 480 -19.20 -0.73 20.26
N TYR A 481 -18.42 -0.40 21.30
CA TYR A 481 -17.01 -0.75 21.41
C TYR A 481 -16.82 -1.79 22.51
N TYR A 482 -15.85 -2.68 22.30
CA TYR A 482 -15.44 -3.68 23.28
C TYR A 482 -13.97 -3.48 23.67
N ASN A 483 -13.62 -3.96 24.85
CA ASN A 483 -12.24 -3.91 25.34
C ASN A 483 -11.42 -5.03 24.70
N ASP A 484 -10.41 -4.67 23.93
CA ASP A 484 -9.32 -5.54 23.50
C ASP A 484 -8.04 -5.12 24.21
N ASP A 485 -7.73 -5.84 25.29
CA ASP A 485 -6.47 -5.70 26.01
C ASP A 485 -6.15 -4.24 26.45
N GLY A 486 -7.16 -3.55 26.98
CA GLY A 486 -7.07 -2.18 27.49
C GLY A 486 -7.39 -1.08 26.47
N LEU A 487 -7.62 -1.43 25.21
CA LEU A 487 -7.98 -0.52 24.12
C LEU A 487 -9.41 -0.81 23.62
N CYS A 488 -10.20 0.23 23.39
CA CYS A 488 -11.59 0.09 22.97
C CYS A 488 -11.71 0.00 21.44
N PHE A 489 -12.12 -1.15 20.90
CA PHE A 489 -12.29 -1.40 19.47
C PHE A 489 -13.75 -1.40 19.07
N LEU A 490 -14.04 -0.90 17.86
CA LEU A 490 -15.38 -0.95 17.30
C LEU A 490 -15.70 -2.42 16.97
N GLN A 491 -16.83 -2.92 17.47
CA GLN A 491 -17.33 -4.21 17.04
C GLN A 491 -17.77 -4.09 15.58
N ILE A 492 -16.97 -4.60 14.65
CA ILE A 492 -17.45 -4.84 13.30
C ILE A 492 -18.55 -5.90 13.47
N PRO A 493 -19.77 -5.69 12.94
CA PRO A 493 -20.74 -6.77 12.89
C PRO A 493 -20.07 -7.91 12.14
N THR A 494 -19.63 -8.93 12.86
CA THR A 494 -19.47 -10.24 12.25
C THR A 494 -20.79 -10.49 11.55
N GLN A 495 -20.75 -10.77 10.24
CA GLN A 495 -21.85 -11.47 9.60
C GLN A 495 -22.32 -12.52 10.59
N GLU A 496 -23.64 -12.53 10.86
CA GLU A 496 -24.27 -13.47 11.78
C GLU A 496 -23.57 -14.83 11.62
N PRO A 497 -23.20 -15.49 12.74
CA PRO A 497 -22.49 -16.75 12.67
C PRO A 497 -23.26 -17.62 11.70
N ILE A 498 -22.59 -18.06 10.62
CA ILE A 498 -23.13 -19.03 9.68
C ILE A 498 -23.69 -20.13 10.58
N ILE A 499 -25.01 -20.24 10.61
CA ILE A 499 -25.70 -21.33 11.28
C ILE A 499 -25.03 -22.58 10.70
N ASP A 500 -24.24 -23.25 11.53
CA ASP A 500 -23.60 -24.49 11.13
C ASP A 500 -24.71 -25.53 11.04
N TYR A 501 -25.30 -25.64 9.85
CA TYR A 501 -26.35 -26.59 9.56
C TYR A 501 -25.89 -28.04 9.82
N ARG A 502 -24.58 -28.34 9.93
CA ARG A 502 -24.10 -29.65 10.42
C ARG A 502 -24.35 -29.82 11.90
N LYS A 503 -24.13 -28.78 12.71
CA LYS A 503 -24.35 -28.85 14.16
C LYS A 503 -25.83 -29.01 14.50
N MET A 504 -26.73 -28.35 13.77
CA MET A 504 -28.18 -28.56 13.90
C MET A 504 -28.64 -29.93 13.36
N ALA A 505 -27.98 -30.48 12.34
CA ALA A 505 -28.27 -31.82 11.83
C ALA A 505 -27.78 -32.94 12.77
N ASP A 506 -26.67 -32.73 13.48
CA ASP A 506 -26.15 -33.68 14.48
C ASP A 506 -26.96 -33.64 15.79
N GLU A 507 -27.45 -32.46 16.18
CA GLU A 507 -28.37 -32.27 17.31
C GLU A 507 -29.79 -32.79 16.99
N ALA A 508 -30.26 -32.67 15.75
CA ALA A 508 -31.52 -33.28 15.31
C ALA A 508 -31.44 -34.81 15.19
N ARG A 509 -30.26 -35.37 14.90
CA ARG A 509 -30.02 -36.83 14.87
C ARG A 509 -29.93 -37.46 16.26
N THR A 510 -29.62 -36.69 17.29
CA THR A 510 -29.53 -37.18 18.68
C THR A 510 -30.84 -37.02 19.47
N ALA A 511 -31.88 -36.42 18.88
CA ALA A 511 -33.16 -36.13 19.55
C ALA A 511 -34.32 -37.08 19.17
N THR A 512 -34.10 -38.09 18.32
CA THR A 512 -35.11 -39.10 17.99
C THR A 512 -34.65 -40.49 18.41
N GLU A 513 -34.81 -40.80 19.70
CA GLU A 513 -34.85 -42.18 20.21
C GLU A 513 -36.23 -42.43 20.83
N GLU A 514 -37.02 -43.32 20.23
CA GLU A 514 -38.02 -44.17 20.89
C GLU A 514 -38.45 -45.31 19.93
N PRO A 515 -38.97 -46.45 20.44
CA PRO A 515 -38.23 -47.57 21.01
C PRO A 515 -38.31 -48.86 20.16
N GLU A 516 -37.50 -49.87 20.52
CA GLU A 516 -37.37 -51.20 19.88
C GLU A 516 -38.69 -51.98 19.71
N PRO A 517 -38.72 -52.89 18.71
CA PRO A 517 -39.05 -54.28 19.02
C PRO A 517 -38.06 -55.32 18.45
N GLU A 518 -37.88 -56.39 19.22
CA GLU A 518 -37.05 -57.58 18.99
C GLU A 518 -37.58 -58.53 17.86
N PRO A 519 -37.03 -59.75 17.63
CA PRO A 519 -35.83 -60.03 16.83
C PRO A 519 -36.10 -61.10 15.75
N VAL A 520 -35.61 -60.97 14.51
CA VAL A 520 -35.64 -62.09 13.55
C VAL A 520 -34.39 -62.15 12.66
N PHE A 521 -33.58 -63.17 12.96
CA PHE A 521 -32.72 -64.03 12.13
C PHE A 521 -31.99 -63.51 10.86
N GLU A 522 -30.66 -63.73 10.92
CA GLU A 522 -29.73 -64.19 9.87
C GLU A 522 -29.56 -63.37 8.59
N ASN A 523 -28.37 -62.75 8.43
CA ASN A 523 -27.33 -63.38 7.61
C ASN A 523 -25.95 -62.71 7.73
N HIS A 524 -24.93 -63.56 7.63
CA HIS A 524 -23.50 -63.26 7.70
C HIS A 524 -22.95 -62.55 6.46
N GLY A 525 -21.96 -61.67 6.66
CA GLY A 525 -20.85 -61.37 5.74
C GLY A 525 -21.17 -60.46 4.56
N ASN A 526 -20.32 -59.54 4.09
CA ASN A 526 -18.88 -59.41 4.22
C ASN A 526 -18.48 -57.96 3.97
N LYS A 527 -17.62 -57.41 4.84
CA LYS A 527 -16.70 -56.33 4.45
C LYS A 527 -15.64 -56.95 3.54
N ILE A 528 -15.70 -56.66 2.24
CA ILE A 528 -14.62 -57.04 1.34
C ILE A 528 -13.49 -56.03 1.53
N SER A 529 -12.41 -56.52 2.14
CA SER A 529 -11.12 -55.84 2.25
C SER A 529 -10.55 -55.59 0.85
N LEU A 530 -10.02 -54.37 0.63
CA LEU A 530 -9.35 -53.91 -0.59
C LEU A 530 -8.27 -54.88 -1.11
N GLY A 531 -7.74 -55.76 -0.25
CA GLY A 531 -6.78 -56.80 -0.61
C GLY A 531 -7.32 -57.87 -1.56
N TYR A 532 -8.62 -58.22 -1.49
CA TYR A 532 -9.20 -59.24 -2.37
C TYR A 532 -9.38 -58.74 -3.82
N LEU A 533 -9.63 -57.45 -4.00
CA LEU A 533 -9.79 -56.84 -5.32
C LEU A 533 -8.45 -56.77 -6.07
N LEU A 534 -7.35 -56.58 -5.34
CA LEU A 534 -5.99 -56.56 -5.92
C LEU A 534 -5.55 -57.96 -6.37
N VAL A 535 -5.89 -59.02 -5.62
CA VAL A 535 -5.58 -60.40 -5.97
C VAL A 535 -6.42 -60.89 -7.15
N PHE A 536 -7.69 -60.45 -7.25
CA PHE A 536 -8.56 -60.79 -8.39
C PHE A 536 -8.10 -60.13 -9.69
N LEU A 537 -7.63 -58.87 -9.63
CA LEU A 537 -7.08 -58.16 -10.78
C LEU A 537 -5.72 -58.72 -11.24
N LEU A 538 -4.87 -59.18 -10.31
CA LEU A 538 -3.60 -59.83 -10.63
C LEU A 538 -3.78 -61.24 -11.20
N ALA A 539 -4.80 -61.99 -10.73
CA ALA A 539 -5.13 -63.31 -11.28
C ALA A 539 -5.70 -63.21 -12.71
N GLN A 540 -6.48 -62.19 -13.04
CA GLN A 540 -6.96 -61.97 -14.41
C GLN A 540 -5.86 -61.51 -15.38
N LEU A 541 -4.79 -60.88 -14.88
CA LEU A 541 -3.64 -60.48 -15.68
C LEU A 541 -2.69 -61.66 -16.01
N LEU A 542 -2.69 -62.71 -15.19
CA LEU A 542 -1.84 -63.89 -15.35
C LEU A 542 -2.49 -65.03 -16.16
N PHE A 543 -3.82 -65.00 -16.35
CA PHE A 543 -4.56 -66.00 -17.15
C PHE A 543 -4.99 -65.49 -18.55
N ASN A 544 -4.55 -64.31 -18.97
CA ASN A 544 -4.73 -63.80 -20.34
C ASN A 544 -3.37 -63.43 -20.98
N ILE A 545 -2.48 -64.43 -21.06
CA ILE A 545 -1.40 -64.51 -22.05
C ILE A 545 -1.94 -65.28 -23.26
#